data_AF-A0A2V7BKB4-F1
#
_entry.id   AF-A0A2V7BKB4-F1
#
_cell.length_a   1.000
_cell.length_b   1.000
_cell.length_c   1.000
_cell.angle_alpha   90.00
_cell.angle_beta   90.00
_cell.angle_gamma   90.00
#
_symmetry.space_group_name_H-M   'P 1'
#
loop_
_entity.id
_entity.type
_entity.pdbx_description
1 polymer ?
#
loop_
_entity_poly.entity_id
_entity_poly.type
_entity_poly.pdbx_seq_one_letter_code
_entity_poly.pdbx_strand_id
1 'polypeptide(L)'
;MQRRIAVLIAAALLTGATGVSAQLYAPQTLERYFRLEWEVTRGRKGPAIEGYVYNNGPRSVEHMRLQIERLDTSGKVVGSSTVWVLGSIAMDGRAYFGVSVPDATSYRVQVLSFDWARGGAVGGGM
;
A
#
# COMPACT_ATOMS: atom_id res chain seq x y z
N MET A 1 16.60 -28.14 -41.34
CA MET A 1 18.02 -27.90 -40.99
C MET A 1 18.12 -26.62 -40.17
N GLN A 2 18.57 -26.78 -38.92
CA GLN A 2 19.25 -25.84 -38.01
C GLN A 2 18.90 -24.33 -37.97
N ARG A 3 18.19 -23.98 -36.88
CA ARG A 3 18.49 -22.92 -35.88
C ARG A 3 19.41 -21.78 -36.30
N ARG A 4 18.94 -20.53 -36.12
CA ARG A 4 19.72 -19.45 -35.46
C ARG A 4 18.79 -18.57 -34.62
N ILE A 5 18.75 -18.85 -33.32
CA ILE A 5 18.26 -17.93 -32.30
C ILE A 5 19.38 -16.91 -32.10
N ALA A 6 19.12 -15.64 -32.43
CA ALA A 6 20.03 -14.55 -32.10
C ALA A 6 19.56 -13.93 -30.78
N VAL A 7 20.26 -14.29 -29.70
CA VAL A 7 20.19 -13.58 -28.42
C VAL A 7 21.01 -12.30 -28.57
N LEU A 8 20.41 -11.15 -28.31
CA LEU A 8 21.14 -9.91 -28.08
C LEU A 8 21.01 -9.53 -26.61
N ILE A 9 22.07 -9.80 -25.86
CA ILE A 9 22.30 -9.27 -24.52
C ILE A 9 22.80 -7.84 -24.71
N ALA A 10 22.04 -6.85 -24.27
CA ALA A 10 22.53 -5.50 -24.07
C ALA A 10 22.56 -5.22 -22.56
N ALA A 11 23.77 -5.22 -22.00
CA ALA A 11 24.07 -4.68 -20.68
C ALA A 11 24.39 -3.19 -20.82
N ALA A 12 24.08 -2.41 -19.76
CA ALA A 12 24.52 -1.05 -19.39
C ALA A 12 23.29 -0.16 -19.02
N LEU A 13 23.23 0.65 -17.95
CA LEU A 13 24.17 1.16 -16.97
C LEU A 13 23.47 1.32 -15.61
N LEU A 14 24.20 1.07 -14.51
CA LEU A 14 23.83 1.52 -13.17
C LEU A 14 24.28 2.97 -12.98
N THR A 15 23.37 3.93 -13.15
CA THR A 15 23.50 5.29 -12.60
C THR A 15 22.71 5.35 -11.31
N GLY A 16 23.42 5.56 -10.19
CA GLY A 16 22.85 5.66 -8.85
C GLY A 16 21.90 6.84 -8.73
N ALA A 17 20.61 6.55 -8.58
CA ALA A 17 19.70 7.45 -7.91
C ALA A 17 19.75 7.08 -6.43
N THR A 18 20.23 7.99 -5.56
CA THR A 18 19.80 8.01 -4.16
C THR A 18 18.34 8.48 -4.13
N GLY A 19 17.46 7.71 -4.77
CA GLY A 19 16.04 7.84 -4.56
C GLY A 19 15.77 7.19 -3.21
N VAL A 20 15.20 7.95 -2.28
CA VAL A 20 14.41 7.35 -1.20
C VAL A 20 13.44 6.42 -1.91
N SER A 21 13.73 5.12 -1.87
CA SER A 21 12.92 4.15 -2.58
C SER A 21 11.61 4.06 -1.82
N ALA A 22 10.60 4.77 -2.30
CA ALA A 22 9.24 4.46 -1.95
C ALA A 22 8.99 3.06 -2.50
N GLN A 23 9.17 2.04 -1.64
CA GLN A 23 8.90 0.66 -1.99
C GLN A 23 7.39 0.53 -2.16
N LEU A 24 6.95 0.65 -3.41
CA LEU A 24 5.61 0.30 -3.85
C LEU A 24 5.54 -1.22 -3.89
N TYR A 25 4.71 -1.81 -3.04
CA TYR A 25 4.57 -3.26 -2.97
C TYR A 25 3.39 -3.73 -3.82
N ALA A 26 3.51 -4.91 -4.42
CA ALA A 26 2.41 -5.54 -5.13
C ALA A 26 1.35 -6.04 -4.12
N PRO A 27 0.04 -5.84 -4.39
CA PRO A 27 -1.04 -6.21 -3.47
C PRO A 27 -0.94 -7.64 -2.94
N GLN A 28 -0.68 -8.62 -3.83
CA GLN A 28 -0.56 -10.04 -3.48
C GLN A 28 0.57 -10.33 -2.46
N THR A 29 1.66 -9.57 -2.50
CA THR A 29 2.77 -9.75 -1.56
C THR A 29 2.47 -9.12 -0.19
N LEU A 30 1.55 -8.14 -0.14
CA LEU A 30 1.16 -7.46 1.09
C LEU A 30 -0.02 -8.10 1.81
N GLU A 31 -0.91 -8.81 1.12
CA GLU A 31 -2.08 -9.47 1.72
C GLU A 31 -1.73 -10.46 2.85
N ARG A 32 -0.51 -11.02 2.82
CA ARG A 32 0.01 -11.87 3.91
C ARG A 32 0.39 -11.10 5.18
N TYR A 33 0.62 -9.79 5.08
CA TYR A 33 1.05 -8.93 6.19
C TYR A 33 -0.06 -7.99 6.64
N PHE A 34 -0.86 -7.50 5.71
CA PHE A 34 -1.90 -6.53 5.98
C PHE A 34 -3.24 -7.04 5.49
N ARG A 35 -4.23 -6.98 6.38
CA ARG A 35 -5.63 -7.18 6.02
C ARG A 35 -6.34 -5.84 6.08
N LEU A 36 -7.07 -5.51 5.02
CA LEU A 36 -7.88 -4.30 4.94
C LEU A 36 -9.34 -4.69 5.10
N GLU A 37 -10.03 -4.05 6.04
CA GLU A 37 -11.49 -4.09 6.15
C GLU A 37 -11.99 -2.67 6.02
N TRP A 38 -12.91 -2.43 5.08
CA TRP A 38 -13.39 -1.08 4.80
C TRP A 38 -14.78 -1.13 4.18
N GLU A 39 -15.47 -0.01 4.27
CA GLU A 39 -16.78 0.21 3.68
C GLU A 39 -16.91 1.62 3.09
N VAL A 40 -17.93 1.80 2.24
CA VAL A 40 -18.31 3.13 1.75
C VAL A 40 -19.40 3.68 2.65
N THR A 41 -19.09 4.74 3.41
CA THR A 41 -20.07 5.50 4.17
C THR A 41 -20.56 6.68 3.32
N ARG A 42 -21.82 7.12 3.51
CA ARG A 42 -22.37 8.28 2.81
C ARG A 42 -22.95 9.26 3.82
N GLY A 43 -22.40 10.48 3.85
CA GLY A 43 -22.86 11.56 4.71
C GLY A 43 -23.18 12.83 3.91
N ARG A 44 -23.47 13.93 4.63
CA ARG A 44 -23.79 15.23 3.99
C ARG A 44 -22.71 15.77 3.06
N LYS A 45 -21.45 15.36 3.26
CA LYS A 45 -20.29 15.80 2.47
C LYS A 45 -19.99 14.90 1.26
N GLY A 46 -20.83 13.89 1.00
CA GLY A 46 -20.61 12.88 -0.03
C GLY A 46 -20.08 11.55 0.53
N PRO A 47 -19.56 10.67 -0.33
CA PRO A 47 -19.04 9.38 0.08
C PRO A 47 -17.69 9.51 0.80
N ALA A 48 -17.46 8.62 1.75
CA ALA A 48 -16.19 8.40 2.40
C ALA A 48 -15.87 6.91 2.41
N ILE A 49 -14.58 6.60 2.45
CA ILE A 49 -14.07 5.26 2.72
C ILE A 49 -13.58 5.25 4.15
N GLU A 50 -14.13 4.36 4.96
CA GLU A 50 -13.79 4.18 6.36
C GLU A 50 -13.45 2.72 6.63
N GLY A 51 -12.51 2.47 7.53
CA GLY A 51 -12.09 1.10 7.79
C GLY A 51 -10.89 0.95 8.72
N TYR A 52 -10.37 -0.27 8.75
CA TYR A 52 -9.21 -0.65 9.53
C TYR A 52 -8.17 -1.33 8.66
N VAL A 53 -6.91 -1.04 8.96
CA VAL A 53 -5.78 -1.87 8.54
C VAL A 53 -5.34 -2.71 9.72
N TYR A 54 -5.29 -4.02 9.54
CA TYR A 54 -4.73 -4.97 10.49
C TYR A 54 -3.31 -5.31 10.09
N ASN A 55 -2.39 -5.33 11.06
CA ASN A 55 -1.00 -5.70 10.87
C ASN A 55 -0.76 -7.12 11.41
N ASN A 56 -0.82 -8.09 10.51
CA ASN A 56 -0.44 -9.49 10.77
C ASN A 56 1.05 -9.72 10.48
N GLY A 57 1.81 -8.64 10.23
CA GLY A 57 3.22 -8.66 9.95
C GLY A 57 4.06 -8.85 11.23
N PRO A 58 5.36 -9.17 11.08
CA PRO A 58 6.22 -9.56 12.20
C PRO A 58 6.70 -8.39 13.07
N ARG A 59 6.32 -7.15 12.74
CA ARG A 59 6.79 -5.92 13.40
C ARG A 59 5.74 -4.83 13.32
N SER A 60 5.83 -3.84 14.19
CA SER A 60 5.06 -2.61 14.06
C SER A 60 5.38 -1.89 12.75
N VAL A 61 4.42 -1.12 12.26
CA VAL A 61 4.51 -0.37 10.99
C VAL A 61 4.25 1.10 11.23
N GLU A 62 5.00 1.94 10.54
CA GLU A 62 4.91 3.40 10.57
C GLU A 62 4.71 3.94 9.14
N HIS A 63 4.32 5.21 9.04
CA HIS A 63 4.16 5.94 7.78
C HIS A 63 3.35 5.16 6.73
N MET A 64 2.30 4.45 7.16
CA MET A 64 1.47 3.71 6.22
C MET A 64 0.60 4.64 5.42
N ARG A 65 0.59 4.41 4.10
CA ARG A 65 -0.20 5.13 3.12
C ARG A 65 -1.03 4.15 2.32
N LEU A 66 -2.31 4.45 2.17
CA LEU A 66 -3.25 3.68 1.36
C LEU A 66 -3.54 4.41 0.06
N GLN A 67 -3.69 3.64 -1.01
CA GLN A 67 -4.23 4.07 -2.28
C GLN A 67 -5.70 3.68 -2.36
N ILE A 68 -6.53 4.61 -2.79
CA ILE A 68 -7.94 4.39 -3.06
C ILE A 68 -8.19 4.71 -4.53
N GLU A 69 -8.54 3.70 -5.29
CA GLU A 69 -8.88 3.83 -6.70
C GLU A 69 -10.40 3.88 -6.87
N ARG A 70 -10.84 4.79 -7.73
CA ARG A 70 -12.22 4.90 -8.17
C ARG A 70 -12.38 4.11 -9.46
N LEU A 71 -13.36 3.23 -9.50
CA LEU A 71 -13.62 2.35 -10.61
C LEU A 71 -14.95 2.71 -11.29
N ASP A 72 -14.99 2.63 -12.61
CA ASP A 72 -16.23 2.69 -13.38
C ASP A 72 -16.97 1.33 -13.42
N THR A 73 -18.07 1.28 -14.17
CA THR A 73 -18.90 0.07 -14.34
C THR A 73 -18.15 -1.10 -15.00
N SER A 74 -17.06 -0.85 -15.72
CA SER A 74 -16.20 -1.87 -16.33
C SER A 74 -15.07 -2.33 -15.42
N GLY A 75 -14.93 -1.74 -14.22
CA GLY A 75 -13.83 -1.99 -13.30
C GLY A 75 -12.54 -1.24 -13.67
N LYS A 76 -12.59 -0.29 -14.61
CA LYS A 76 -11.43 0.52 -15.00
C LYS A 76 -11.21 1.64 -13.97
N VAL A 77 -9.95 1.88 -13.63
CA VAL A 77 -9.55 3.00 -12.77
C VAL A 77 -9.79 4.33 -13.50
N VAL A 78 -10.67 5.16 -12.96
CA VAL A 78 -11.01 6.51 -13.48
C VAL A 78 -10.45 7.64 -12.64
N GLY A 79 -9.84 7.32 -11.50
CA GLY A 79 -9.14 8.26 -10.64
C GLY A 79 -8.62 7.60 -9.39
N SER A 80 -7.79 8.31 -8.65
CA SER A 80 -7.15 7.75 -7.47
C SER A 80 -6.91 8.82 -6.40
N SER A 81 -6.98 8.42 -5.14
CA SER A 81 -6.77 9.24 -3.95
C SER A 81 -5.87 8.51 -2.96
N THR A 82 -5.24 9.23 -2.05
CA THR A 82 -4.30 8.65 -1.10
C THR A 82 -4.62 9.14 0.31
N VAL A 83 -4.50 8.26 1.31
CA VAL A 83 -4.71 8.59 2.72
C VAL A 83 -3.58 8.04 3.58
N TRP A 84 -3.20 8.81 4.60
CA TRP A 84 -2.30 8.35 5.66
C TRP A 84 -3.09 7.60 6.73
N VAL A 85 -2.59 6.44 7.13
CA VAL A 85 -3.03 5.80 8.36
C VAL A 85 -2.29 6.48 9.50
N LEU A 86 -3.02 7.10 10.42
CA LEU A 86 -2.41 7.91 11.47
C LEU A 86 -1.76 7.03 12.55
N GLY A 87 -0.52 7.37 12.89
CA GLY A 87 0.26 6.69 13.92
C GLY A 87 0.92 5.39 13.46
N SER A 88 1.44 4.66 14.43
CA SER A 88 2.02 3.33 14.21
C SER A 88 0.97 2.24 14.38
N ILE A 89 1.04 1.19 13.55
CA ILE A 89 0.21 0.00 13.69
C ILE A 89 1.06 -1.07 14.37
N ALA A 90 0.75 -1.38 15.64
CA ALA A 90 1.47 -2.41 16.39
C ALA A 90 1.40 -3.78 15.70
N MET A 91 2.35 -4.67 15.99
CA MET A 91 2.27 -6.09 15.62
C MET A 91 0.97 -6.69 16.18
N ASP A 92 0.25 -7.46 15.36
CA ASP A 92 -1.08 -8.01 15.63
C ASP A 92 -2.15 -6.95 15.97
N GLY A 93 -1.85 -5.68 15.74
CA GLY A 93 -2.72 -4.54 16.00
C GLY A 93 -3.53 -4.12 14.79
N ARG A 94 -4.36 -3.09 14.98
CA ARG A 94 -5.09 -2.42 13.91
C ARG A 94 -5.08 -0.91 14.07
N ALA A 95 -5.22 -0.20 12.95
CA ALA A 95 -5.40 1.23 12.93
C ALA A 95 -6.58 1.62 12.05
N TYR A 96 -7.34 2.61 12.50
CA TYR A 96 -8.46 3.17 11.75
C TYR A 96 -7.97 4.13 10.67
N PHE A 97 -8.66 4.17 9.54
CA PHE A 97 -8.52 5.20 8.53
C PHE A 97 -9.89 5.64 8.02
N GLY A 98 -9.97 6.90 7.59
CA GLY A 98 -11.18 7.48 7.03
C GLY A 98 -10.83 8.62 6.09
N VAL A 99 -11.43 8.66 4.91
CA VAL A 99 -11.20 9.74 3.94
C VAL A 99 -12.40 9.97 3.03
N SER A 100 -12.75 11.24 2.81
CA SER A 100 -13.75 11.61 1.81
C SER A 100 -13.20 11.38 0.40
N VAL A 101 -14.03 10.82 -0.47
CA VAL A 101 -13.65 10.48 -1.84
C VAL A 101 -14.64 11.08 -2.83
N PRO A 102 -14.20 11.42 -4.05
CA PRO A 102 -15.15 11.72 -5.12
C PRO A 102 -16.00 10.49 -5.45
N ASP A 103 -17.25 10.70 -5.85
CA ASP A 103 -18.17 9.60 -6.15
C ASP A 103 -17.68 8.73 -7.32
N ALA A 104 -18.02 7.44 -7.27
CA ALA A 104 -17.64 6.40 -8.22
C ALA A 104 -18.59 5.20 -8.16
N THR A 105 -18.59 4.37 -9.20
CA THR A 105 -19.38 3.13 -9.23
C THR A 105 -18.90 2.14 -8.17
N SER A 106 -17.59 1.97 -8.03
CA SER A 106 -16.99 1.19 -6.95
C SER A 106 -15.59 1.72 -6.61
N TYR A 107 -15.03 1.20 -5.51
CA TYR A 107 -13.72 1.60 -5.00
C TYR A 107 -12.84 0.38 -4.79
N ARG A 108 -11.54 0.58 -4.87
CA ARG A 108 -10.52 -0.41 -4.47
C ARG A 108 -9.53 0.25 -3.53
N VAL A 109 -9.27 -0.38 -2.39
CA VAL A 109 -8.33 0.12 -1.38
C VAL A 109 -7.14 -0.82 -1.30
N GLN A 110 -5.94 -0.26 -1.33
CA GLN A 110 -4.68 -1.01 -1.32
C GLN A 110 -3.65 -0.29 -0.48
N VAL A 111 -2.72 -1.04 0.11
CA VAL A 111 -1.54 -0.45 0.75
C VAL A 111 -0.61 0.05 -0.35
N LEU A 112 -0.26 1.33 -0.32
CA LEU A 112 0.65 1.95 -1.27
C LEU A 112 2.10 1.85 -0.80
N SER A 113 2.34 2.25 0.45
CA SER A 113 3.68 2.28 1.06
C SER A 113 3.57 2.23 2.57
N PHE A 114 4.66 1.82 3.22
CA PHE A 114 4.81 1.80 4.67
C PHE A 114 6.27 1.58 5.04
N ASP A 115 6.61 1.87 6.29
CA ASP A 115 7.91 1.55 6.89
C ASP A 115 7.73 0.52 8.00
N TRP A 116 8.60 -0.50 8.05
CA TRP A 116 8.71 -1.30 9.27
C TRP A 116 9.34 -0.43 10.35
N ALA A 117 8.74 -0.40 11.54
CA ALA A 117 9.39 0.19 12.70
C ALA A 117 10.75 -0.48 12.88
N ARG A 118 11.81 0.32 13.10
CA ARG A 118 13.10 -0.25 13.48
C ARG A 118 12.86 -1.01 14.78
N GLY A 119 13.20 -2.30 14.79
CA GLY A 119 13.09 -3.13 15.98
C GLY A 119 13.74 -2.37 17.14
N GLY A 120 13.03 -2.26 18.26
CA GLY A 120 13.58 -1.64 19.46
C GLY A 120 14.94 -2.27 19.72
N ALA A 121 15.99 -1.43 19.78
CA ALA A 121 17.25 -1.88 20.33
C ALA A 121 16.90 -2.42 21.72
N VAL A 122 17.00 -3.74 21.88
CA VAL A 122 17.05 -4.35 23.20
C VAL A 122 18.29 -3.72 23.82
N GLY A 123 18.07 -2.69 24.64
CA GLY A 123 19.12 -2.09 25.45
C GLY A 123 19.64 -3.18 26.35
N GLY A 124 20.74 -3.81 25.93
CA GLY A 124 21.60 -4.58 26.81
C GLY A 124 22.16 -3.62 27.83
N GLY A 125 21.43 -3.43 28.92
CA GLY A 125 21.87 -2.77 30.13
C GLY A 125 22.07 -3.83 31.20
N MET A 126 23.34 -4.21 31.36
CA MET A 126 24.04 -4.67 32.58
C MET A 126 23.24 -5.44 33.63
#